data_AF-A0A496T7K1-F1
#
_entry.id   AF-A0A496T7K1-F1
#
_cell.length_a   1.000
_cell.length_b   1.000
_cell.length_c   1.000
_cell.angle_alpha   90.00
_cell.angle_beta   90.00
_cell.angle_gamma   90.00
#
_symmetry.space_group_name_H-M   'P 1'
#
loop_
_entity.id
_entity.type
_entity.pdbx_description
1 polymer ?
#
loop_
_entity_poly.entity_id
_entity_poly.type
_entity_poly.pdbx_seq_one_letter_code
_entity_poly.pdbx_strand_id
1 'polypeptide(L)'
;MTEKIKNILYLGKDEKFAHSLKRMMQLYRQDFRLHVNTSLNQLPQTLEGKLYDAILFDTQFLSDDGQALLHQIYRLAAKFPVIF
;
A
#
# COMPACT_ATOMS: atom_id res chain seq x y z
N MET A 1 20.34 -10.79 -15.63
CA MET A 1 20.00 -10.04 -14.40
C MET A 1 18.51 -10.25 -14.16
N THR A 2 18.10 -10.86 -13.05
CA THR A 2 16.68 -11.04 -12.69
C THR A 2 16.23 -9.80 -11.93
N GLU A 3 15.23 -9.07 -12.44
CA GLU A 3 14.65 -7.93 -11.73
C GLU A 3 14.00 -8.43 -10.42
N LYS A 4 14.34 -7.79 -9.30
CA LYS A 4 13.81 -8.13 -7.98
C LYS A 4 12.37 -7.65 -7.90
N ILE A 5 11.44 -8.56 -7.60
CA ILE A 5 10.01 -8.21 -7.42
C ILE A 5 9.85 -7.17 -6.31
N LYS A 6 9.23 -6.05 -6.65
CA LYS A 6 8.85 -4.93 -5.79
C LYS A 6 7.48 -5.13 -5.19
N ASN A 7 7.38 -5.16 -3.86
CA ASN A 7 6.13 -5.34 -3.14
C ASN A 7 5.53 -3.97 -2.81
N ILE A 8 4.38 -3.63 -3.38
CA ILE A 8 3.72 -2.35 -3.17
C ILE A 8 2.44 -2.60 -2.39
N LEU A 9 2.18 -1.83 -1.33
CA LEU A 9 0.92 -1.88 -0.58
C LEU A 9 0.06 -0.68 -0.95
N TYR A 10 -1.16 -0.92 -1.43
CA TYR A 10 -2.18 0.11 -1.56
C TYR A 10 -3.12 0.10 -0.36
N LEU A 11 -3.31 1.27 0.25
CA LEU A 11 -4.22 1.53 1.36
C LEU A 11 -5.30 2.50 0.88
N GLY A 12 -6.53 2.02 0.69
CA GLY A 12 -7.62 2.86 0.20
C GLY A 12 -8.96 2.14 0.14
N LYS A 13 -10.07 2.89 0.15
CA LYS A 13 -11.45 2.35 0.20
C LYS A 13 -11.94 1.86 -1.17
N ASP A 14 -11.39 2.42 -2.25
CA ASP A 14 -11.84 2.12 -3.61
C ASP A 14 -11.19 0.85 -4.18
N GLU A 15 -11.93 -0.26 -4.14
CA GLU A 15 -11.52 -1.54 -4.73
C GLU A 15 -11.40 -1.50 -6.26
N LYS A 16 -12.22 -0.69 -6.95
CA LYS A 16 -12.17 -0.57 -8.41
C LYS A 16 -10.91 0.16 -8.84
N PHE A 17 -10.53 1.20 -8.10
CA PHE A 17 -9.26 1.88 -8.29
C PHE A 17 -8.09 0.92 -8.05
N ALA A 18 -8.10 0.18 -6.94
CA ALA A 18 -7.06 -0.80 -6.62
C ALA A 18 -6.91 -1.85 -7.74
N HIS A 19 -8.02 -2.34 -8.30
CA HIS A 19 -8.01 -3.28 -9.41
C HIS A 19 -7.43 -2.67 -10.69
N SER A 20 -7.83 -1.44 -11.02
CA SER A 20 -7.32 -0.70 -12.19
C SER A 20 -5.81 -0.42 -12.06
N LEU A 21 -5.37 -0.01 -10.88
CA LEU A 21 -3.97 0.20 -10.52
C LEU A 21 -3.15 -1.09 -10.67
N LYS A 22 -3.66 -2.22 -10.17
CA LYS A 22 -3.01 -3.53 -10.33
C LYS A 22 -2.80 -3.86 -11.80
N ARG A 23 -3.85 -3.70 -12.62
CA ARG A 23 -3.81 -3.98 -14.05
C ARG A 23 -2.80 -3.06 -14.76
N MET A 24 -2.80 -1.78 -14.42
CA MET A 24 -1.84 -0.82 -14.96
C MET A 24 -0.40 -1.23 -14.65
N MET A 25 -0.08 -1.53 -13.38
CA MET A 25 1.28 -1.92 -12.98
C MET A 25 1.75 -3.17 -13.74
N GLN A 26 0.90 -4.17 -13.87
CA GLN A 26 1.20 -5.40 -14.62
C GLN A 26 1.48 -5.15 -16.11
N LEU A 27 0.85 -4.14 -16.71
CA LEU A 27 1.09 -3.78 -18.12
C LEU A 27 2.44 -3.08 -18.33
N TYR A 28 2.83 -2.20 -17.41
CA TYR A 28 4.06 -1.43 -17.54
C TYR A 28 5.31 -2.19 -17.09
N ARG A 29 5.19 -3.01 -16.03
CA ARG A 29 6.32 -3.58 -15.32
C ARG A 29 5.92 -4.89 -14.62
N GLN A 30 6.47 -6.02 -15.07
CA GLN A 30 6.13 -7.35 -14.50
C GLN A 30 6.81 -7.63 -13.15
N ASP A 31 7.73 -6.77 -12.72
CA ASP A 31 8.47 -6.87 -11.47
C ASP A 31 7.72 -6.26 -10.28
N PHE A 32 6.43 -5.94 -10.37
CA PHE A 32 5.64 -5.46 -9.23
C PHE A 32 4.61 -6.46 -8.73
N ARG A 33 4.47 -6.52 -7.41
CA ARG A 33 3.37 -7.20 -6.71
C ARG A 33 2.59 -6.19 -5.88
N LEU A 34 1.38 -5.86 -6.32
CA LEU A 34 0.46 -5.00 -5.58
C LEU A 34 -0.33 -5.83 -4.55
N HIS A 35 -0.26 -5.41 -3.30
CA HIS A 35 -1.09 -5.85 -2.18
C HIS A 35 -2.13 -4.76 -1.92
N VAL A 36 -3.36 -5.16 -1.63
CA VAL A 36 -4.48 -4.23 -1.43
C VAL A 36 -5.01 -4.43 -0.04
N ASN A 37 -5.16 -3.34 0.71
CA ASN A 37 -5.89 -3.32 1.96
C ASN A 37 -6.89 -2.17 1.91
N THR A 38 -8.16 -2.53 2.07
CA THR A 38 -9.29 -1.61 2.08
C THR A 38 -9.88 -1.40 3.47
N SER A 39 -9.27 -1.98 4.51
CA SER A 39 -9.78 -2.01 5.87
C SER A 39 -8.71 -1.69 6.91
N LEU A 40 -8.93 -0.60 7.65
CA LEU A 40 -8.05 -0.13 8.74
C LEU A 40 -7.79 -1.21 9.80
N ASN A 41 -8.82 -1.98 10.14
CA ASN A 41 -8.73 -3.03 11.15
C ASN A 41 -7.79 -4.17 10.74
N GLN A 42 -7.56 -4.35 9.43
CA GLN A 42 -6.67 -5.37 8.88
C GLN A 42 -5.24 -4.85 8.66
N LEU A 43 -4.99 -3.56 8.87
CA LEU A 43 -3.69 -2.95 8.60
C LEU A 43 -2.57 -3.58 9.44
N PRO A 44 -2.70 -3.81 10.76
CA PRO A 44 -1.65 -4.45 11.56
C PRO A 44 -1.27 -5.83 11.00
N GLN A 45 -2.26 -6.66 10.68
CA GLN A 45 -2.07 -7.99 10.08
C GLN A 45 -1.45 -7.91 8.67
N THR A 46 -1.77 -6.86 7.92
CA THR A 46 -1.22 -6.66 6.57
C THR A 46 0.25 -6.26 6.65
N LEU A 47 0.65 -5.51 7.67
CA LEU A 47 2.02 -5.05 7.86
C LEU A 47 2.90 -6.07 8.61
N GLU A 48 2.30 -6.95 9.42
CA GLU A 48 3.01 -7.95 10.21
C GLU A 48 3.77 -8.95 9.32
N GLY A 49 5.09 -9.04 9.55
CA GLY A 49 5.95 -10.00 8.86
C GLY A 49 6.20 -9.74 7.36
N LYS A 50 5.63 -8.66 6.78
CA LYS A 50 5.79 -8.32 5.36
C LYS A 50 6.69 -7.10 5.17
N LEU A 51 7.60 -7.20 4.19
CA LEU A 51 8.41 -6.08 3.73
C LEU A 51 7.80 -5.51 2.44
N TYR A 52 7.47 -4.23 2.47
CA TYR A 52 6.94 -3.50 1.32
C TYR A 52 8.02 -2.56 0.78
N ASP A 53 8.21 -2.45 -0.52
CA ASP A 53 9.12 -1.48 -1.12
C ASP A 53 8.52 -0.06 -1.13
N ALA A 54 7.19 0.07 -1.15
CA ALA A 54 6.48 1.34 -0.99
C ALA A 54 5.02 1.13 -0.54
N ILE A 55 4.43 2.19 0.00
CA ILE A 55 3.01 2.27 0.33
C ILE A 55 2.36 3.37 -0.51
N LEU A 56 1.27 3.04 -1.20
CA LEU A 56 0.38 3.97 -1.88
C LEU A 56 -0.81 4.23 -0.97
N PHE A 57 -1.00 5.47 -0.56
CA PHE A 57 -1.99 5.87 0.44
C PHE A 57 -3.05 6.76 -0.20
N ASP A 58 -4.26 6.24 -0.35
CA ASP A 58 -5.40 7.03 -0.79
C ASP A 58 -5.77 8.07 0.29
N THR A 59 -5.60 9.34 -0.03
CA THR A 59 -5.95 10.44 0.90
C THR A 59 -7.43 10.45 1.30
N GLN A 60 -8.36 9.88 0.52
CA GLN A 60 -9.77 9.75 0.93
C GLN A 60 -9.99 8.65 1.97
N PHE A 61 -8.97 7.81 2.19
CA PHE A 61 -8.92 6.87 3.30
C PHE A 61 -8.74 7.58 4.65
N LEU A 62 -8.36 8.87 4.65
CA LEU A 62 -8.34 9.72 5.85
C LEU A 62 -9.76 10.11 6.29
N SER A 63 -10.33 9.36 7.22
CA SER A 63 -11.35 9.88 8.15
C SER A 63 -10.68 10.56 9.35
N ASP A 64 -11.45 10.98 10.37
CA ASP A 64 -10.88 11.46 11.64
C ASP A 64 -9.92 10.42 12.29
N ASP A 65 -10.20 9.12 12.13
CA ASP A 65 -9.29 8.01 12.49
C ASP A 65 -8.04 7.89 11.59
N GLY A 66 -8.08 8.54 10.43
CA GLY A 66 -7.03 8.51 9.43
C GLY A 66 -5.75 9.23 9.85
N GLN A 67 -5.82 10.26 10.71
CA GLN A 67 -4.61 10.91 11.22
C GLN A 67 -3.83 9.98 12.16
N ALA A 68 -4.53 9.27 13.06
CA ALA A 68 -3.93 8.26 13.93
C ALA A 68 -3.30 7.13 13.09
N LEU A 69 -3.97 6.74 12.00
CA LEU A 69 -3.44 5.79 11.03
C LEU A 69 -2.20 6.32 10.32
N LEU A 70 -2.21 7.57 9.88
CA LEU A 70 -1.05 8.22 9.26
C LEU A 70 0.14 8.19 10.22
N HIS A 71 -0.08 8.46 11.51
CA HIS A 71 0.94 8.34 12.55
C HIS A 71 1.45 6.89 12.71
N GLN A 72 0.57 5.89 12.68
CA GLN A 72 0.97 4.48 12.71
C GLN A 72 1.78 4.10 11.46
N ILE A 73 1.32 4.50 10.28
CA ILE A 73 2.02 4.30 9.01
C ILE A 73 3.37 4.99 9.07
N TYR A 74 3.48 6.26 9.50
CA TYR A 74 4.76 6.96 9.61
C TYR A 74 5.73 6.27 10.59
N ARG A 75 5.25 5.75 11.72
CA ARG A 75 6.07 4.95 12.63
C ARG A 75 6.61 3.68 11.96
N LEU A 76 5.84 3.08 11.08
CA LEU A 76 6.20 1.86 10.33
C LEU A 76 6.99 2.18 9.04
N ALA A 77 6.72 3.34 8.43
CA ALA A 77 7.26 3.87 7.19
C ALA A 77 8.62 4.55 7.37
N ALA A 78 9.11 4.69 8.60
CA ALA A 78 10.55 4.86 8.84
C ALA A 78 11.39 3.79 8.09
N LYS A 79 10.76 2.69 7.64
CA LYS A 79 11.35 1.64 6.82
C LYS A 79 11.05 1.74 5.31
N PHE A 80 10.02 2.48 4.88
CA PHE A 80 9.51 2.43 3.48
C PHE A 80 8.92 3.78 3.00
N PRO A 81 9.10 4.17 1.73
CA PRO A 81 8.47 5.37 1.17
C PRO A 81 6.94 5.26 1.12
N VAL A 82 6.25 6.35 1.51
CA VAL A 82 4.79 6.50 1.41
C VAL A 82 4.49 7.55 0.35
N ILE A 83 3.58 7.21 -0.57
CA ILE A 83 3.14 8.05 -1.70
C ILE A 83 1.65 8.32 -1.49
N PHE A 84 1.25 9.58 -1.61
CA PHE A 84 -0.13 10.05 -1.45
C PHE A 84 -0.79 10.29 -2.81
#